data_AF-A0A962D726-F1
#
_entry.id   AF-A0A962D726-F1
#
_cell.length_a   1.000
_cell.length_b   1.000
_cell.length_c   1.000
_cell.angle_alpha   90.00
_cell.angle_beta   90.00
_cell.angle_gamma   90.00
#
_symmetry.space_group_name_H-M   'P 1'
#
loop_
_entity.id
_entity.type
_entity.pdbx_description
1 polymer ?
#
loop_
_entity_poly.entity_id
_entity_poly.type
_entity_poly.pdbx_seq_one_letter_code
_entity_poly.pdbx_strand_id
1 'polypeptide(L)'
;MASSNAGLTYALPWLLALPGAVFGGDVVATGLAASDTLRLADELSASGRHGQAAAHYQALLDDPPTLWDGWMQAQVRLRLASSQLAQGEFATARGTLQSLQQAPAELQDAARALHSQIGEIESEAAQAQSVGLASLRADPDSVWGYRNLARALALQGRSAHSWTVLEQQLGQPDADMALAMIEATA
;
A
#
# COMPACT_ATOMS: atom_id res chain seq x y z
N MET A 1 2.68 -30.13 -13.60
CA MET A 1 1.64 -29.07 -13.72
C MET A 1 2.30 -27.77 -13.30
N ALA A 2 2.49 -26.86 -14.24
CA ALA A 2 3.28 -25.66 -14.05
C ALA A 2 2.49 -24.64 -13.22
N SER A 3 2.95 -24.37 -12.01
CA SER A 3 2.49 -23.24 -11.19
C SER A 3 3.09 -21.97 -11.76
N SER A 4 2.27 -21.15 -12.41
CA SER A 4 2.61 -19.78 -12.75
C SER A 4 2.51 -18.92 -11.49
N ASN A 5 3.66 -18.60 -10.88
CA ASN A 5 3.77 -17.54 -9.88
C ASN A 5 3.39 -16.20 -10.53
N ALA A 6 2.13 -15.81 -10.41
CA ALA A 6 1.70 -14.44 -10.64
C ALA A 6 1.95 -13.66 -9.34
N GLY A 7 3.24 -13.38 -9.05
CA GLY A 7 3.56 -12.28 -8.17
C GLY A 7 2.93 -11.04 -8.79
N LEU A 8 1.90 -10.50 -8.14
CA LEU A 8 1.24 -9.26 -8.54
C LEU A 8 2.24 -8.11 -8.37
N THR A 9 3.16 -8.05 -9.31
CA THR A 9 4.08 -6.95 -9.50
C THR A 9 3.25 -5.85 -10.14
N TYR A 10 2.50 -5.11 -9.32
CA TYR A 10 1.82 -3.89 -9.75
C TYR A 10 2.89 -2.82 -9.99
N ALA A 11 3.61 -2.96 -11.10
CA ALA A 11 4.52 -1.97 -11.62
C ALA A 11 3.68 -0.79 -12.13
N LEU A 12 3.44 0.19 -11.26
CA LEU A 12 3.01 1.51 -11.69
C LEU A 12 4.11 2.07 -12.63
N PRO A 13 3.77 2.51 -13.86
CA PRO A 13 4.75 3.05 -14.79
C PRO A 13 5.22 4.42 -14.30
N TRP A 14 6.33 4.44 -13.56
CA TRP A 14 7.03 5.65 -13.16
C TRP A 14 7.74 6.27 -14.37
N LEU A 15 7.28 7.43 -14.86
CA LEU A 15 8.08 8.34 -15.68
C LEU A 15 7.46 9.75 -15.69
N LEU A 16 7.78 10.55 -14.68
CA LEU A 16 7.75 12.01 -14.80
C LEU A 16 9.05 12.55 -14.19
N ALA A 17 10.02 12.81 -15.08
CA ALA A 17 11.23 13.54 -14.76
C ALA A 17 10.86 14.99 -14.42
N LEU A 18 11.23 15.45 -13.22
CA LEU A 18 11.05 16.84 -12.81
C LEU A 18 12.05 17.74 -13.56
N PRO A 19 11.62 18.82 -14.24
CA PRO A 19 12.55 19.78 -14.83
C PRO A 19 13.18 20.65 -13.73
N GLY A 20 14.51 20.64 -13.66
CA GLY A 20 15.29 21.42 -12.70
C GLY A 20 15.36 22.91 -13.05
N ALA A 21 15.05 23.77 -12.07
CA ALA A 21 15.33 25.20 -12.11
C ALA A 21 16.30 25.56 -10.98
N VAL A 22 17.37 26.29 -11.32
CA VAL A 22 18.49 26.65 -10.45
C VAL A 22 18.26 28.06 -9.86
N PHE A 23 18.23 28.22 -8.53
CA PHE A 23 18.21 29.54 -7.87
C PHE A 23 18.92 29.57 -6.50
N GLY A 24 19.96 30.41 -6.38
CA GLY A 24 20.34 31.26 -5.23
C GLY A 24 20.59 30.68 -3.82
N GLY A 25 21.87 30.48 -3.47
CA GLY A 25 22.45 30.53 -2.10
C GLY A 25 21.83 29.67 -1.01
N ASP A 26 20.92 30.24 -0.22
CA ASP A 26 20.24 29.56 0.90
C ASP A 26 19.00 28.78 0.45
N VAL A 27 18.38 29.18 -0.66
CA VAL A 27 17.23 28.46 -1.26
C VAL A 27 17.69 27.17 -1.95
N VAL A 28 18.95 27.15 -2.40
CA VAL A 28 19.59 25.95 -2.98
C VAL A 28 19.75 24.85 -1.94
N ALA A 29 20.17 25.19 -0.70
CA ALA A 29 20.42 24.19 0.33
C ALA A 29 19.14 23.45 0.73
N THR A 30 18.05 24.19 1.00
CA THR A 30 16.75 23.60 1.36
C THR A 30 16.11 22.87 0.18
N GLY A 31 16.26 23.38 -1.05
CA GLY A 31 15.79 22.71 -2.27
C GLY A 31 16.52 21.39 -2.56
N LEU A 32 17.83 21.34 -2.33
CA LEU A 32 18.63 20.11 -2.49
C LEU A 32 18.28 19.07 -1.43
N ALA A 33 18.17 19.46 -0.15
CA ALA A 33 17.82 18.54 0.94
C ALA A 33 16.43 17.91 0.75
N ALA A 34 15.46 18.68 0.26
CA ALA A 34 14.14 18.17 -0.07
C ALA A 34 14.15 17.19 -1.26
N SER A 35 14.96 17.50 -2.27
CA SER A 35 15.12 16.63 -3.45
C SER A 35 15.77 15.30 -3.08
N ASP A 36 16.77 15.31 -2.19
CA ASP A 36 17.39 14.10 -1.65
C ASP A 36 16.42 13.28 -0.80
N THR A 37 15.61 13.93 0.03
CA THR A 37 14.60 13.25 0.85
C THR A 37 13.53 12.60 -0.03
N LEU A 38 13.08 13.29 -1.08
CA LEU A 38 12.12 12.74 -2.04
C LEU A 38 12.70 11.53 -2.78
N ARG A 39 13.95 11.63 -3.24
CA ARG A 39 14.66 10.50 -3.89
C ARG A 39 14.80 9.30 -2.95
N LEU A 40 15.17 9.53 -1.70
CA LEU A 40 15.25 8.46 -0.69
C LEU A 40 13.89 7.80 -0.46
N ALA A 41 12.82 8.58 -0.37
CA ALA A 41 11.46 8.06 -0.21
C ALA A 41 11.05 7.19 -1.42
N ASP A 42 11.38 7.61 -2.63
CA ASP A 42 11.15 6.85 -3.86
C ASP A 42 11.92 5.52 -3.86
N GLU A 43 13.21 5.55 -3.49
CA GLU A 43 14.06 4.34 -3.37
C GLU A 43 13.51 3.37 -2.31
N LEU A 44 13.10 3.88 -1.15
CA LEU A 44 12.48 3.09 -0.11
C LEU A 44 11.18 2.44 -0.61
N SER A 45 10.35 3.19 -1.31
CA SER A 45 9.10 2.68 -1.89
C SER A 45 9.37 1.59 -2.93
N ALA A 46 10.34 1.81 -3.82
CA ALA A 46 10.74 0.83 -4.83
C ALA A 46 11.32 -0.46 -4.21
N SER A 47 11.95 -0.35 -3.04
CA SER A 47 12.45 -1.51 -2.27
C SER A 47 11.38 -2.22 -1.41
N GLY A 48 10.10 -1.81 -1.51
CA GLY A 48 9.01 -2.37 -0.70
C GLY A 48 8.95 -1.85 0.74
N ARG A 49 9.81 -0.90 1.13
CA ARG A 49 9.85 -0.31 2.48
C ARG A 49 8.82 0.82 2.60
N HIS A 50 7.57 0.51 2.30
CA HIS A 50 6.48 1.48 2.17
C HIS A 50 6.22 2.30 3.43
N GLY A 51 6.37 1.73 4.63
CA GLY A 51 6.22 2.49 5.88
C GLY A 51 7.27 3.58 6.07
N GLN A 52 8.52 3.32 5.66
CA GLN A 52 9.59 4.31 5.75
C GLN A 52 9.45 5.37 4.66
N ALA A 53 9.09 4.95 3.44
CA ALA A 53 8.76 5.88 2.36
C ALA A 53 7.62 6.83 2.75
N ALA A 54 6.53 6.30 3.31
CA ALA A 54 5.40 7.08 3.80
C ALA A 54 5.81 8.11 4.86
N ALA A 55 6.69 7.74 5.80
CA ALA A 55 7.21 8.67 6.80
C ALA A 55 7.99 9.83 6.16
N HIS A 56 8.81 9.57 5.15
CA HIS A 56 9.54 10.62 4.43
C HIS A 56 8.62 11.52 3.59
N TYR A 57 7.64 10.95 2.88
CA TYR A 57 6.65 11.76 2.16
C TYR A 57 5.82 12.63 3.09
N GLN A 58 5.43 12.11 4.27
CA GLN A 58 4.69 12.88 5.27
C GLN A 58 5.54 14.03 5.81
N ALA A 59 6.80 13.77 6.17
CA ALA A 59 7.71 14.82 6.64
C ALA A 59 7.89 15.96 5.62
N LEU A 60 7.96 15.62 4.32
CA LEU A 60 8.01 16.60 3.24
C LEU A 60 6.72 17.41 3.08
N LEU A 61 5.57 16.87 3.49
CA LEU A 61 4.28 17.57 3.45
C LEU A 61 4.02 18.39 4.73
N ASP A 62 4.61 17.98 5.86
CA ASP A 62 4.52 18.69 7.13
C ASP A 62 5.40 19.95 7.13
N ASP A 63 6.56 19.90 6.46
CA ASP A 63 7.43 21.06 6.22
C ASP A 63 7.75 21.21 4.72
N PRO A 64 6.80 21.72 3.91
CA PRO A 64 6.98 21.85 2.47
C PRO A 64 8.13 22.81 2.14
N PRO A 65 9.06 22.40 1.27
CA PRO A 65 10.09 23.29 0.74
C PRO A 65 9.47 24.52 0.10
N THR A 66 10.07 25.68 0.31
CA THR A 66 9.52 26.98 -0.14
C THR A 66 9.25 27.04 -1.64
N LEU A 67 10.00 26.28 -2.45
CA LEU A 67 9.87 26.23 -3.90
C LEU A 67 8.77 25.27 -4.39
N TRP A 68 8.14 24.49 -3.50
CA TRP A 68 7.10 23.56 -3.90
C TRP A 68 5.78 24.29 -4.14
N ASP A 69 5.31 24.20 -5.38
CA ASP A 69 3.97 24.60 -5.73
C ASP A 69 2.91 23.55 -5.32
N GLY A 70 1.64 23.88 -5.54
CA GLY A 70 0.54 22.96 -5.27
C GLY A 70 0.62 21.66 -6.07
N TRP A 71 1.23 21.69 -7.26
CA TRP A 71 1.41 20.51 -8.10
C TRP A 71 2.41 19.53 -7.48
N MET A 72 3.57 20.02 -7.00
CA MET A 72 4.57 19.18 -6.32
C MET A 72 4.02 18.57 -5.04
N GLN A 73 3.31 19.35 -4.22
CA GLN A 73 2.67 18.81 -3.02
C GLN A 73 1.62 17.76 -3.35
N ALA A 74 0.84 17.95 -4.42
CA ALA A 74 -0.15 16.97 -4.87
C ALA A 74 0.50 15.66 -5.37
N GLN A 75 1.62 15.75 -6.09
CA GLN A 75 2.44 14.58 -6.47
C GLN A 75 2.90 13.79 -5.23
N VAL A 76 3.42 14.48 -4.22
CA VAL A 76 3.92 13.83 -3.00
C VAL A 76 2.78 13.20 -2.19
N ARG A 77 1.61 13.85 -2.11
CA ARG A 77 0.40 13.26 -1.53
C ARG A 77 -0.05 12.00 -2.27
N LEU A 78 0.04 11.97 -3.60
CA LEU A 78 -0.27 10.77 -4.38
C LEU A 78 0.68 9.61 -4.06
N ARG A 79 1.99 9.88 -3.93
CA ARG A 79 3.00 8.88 -3.55
C ARG A 79 2.82 8.38 -2.12
N LEU A 80 2.45 9.27 -1.20
CA LEU A 80 2.07 8.92 0.17
C LEU A 80 0.85 7.98 0.18
N ALA A 81 -0.22 8.34 -0.54
CA ALA A 81 -1.42 7.50 -0.64
C ALA A 81 -1.12 6.11 -1.22
N SER A 82 -0.27 6.02 -2.25
CA SER A 82 0.19 4.75 -2.80
C SER A 82 0.98 3.92 -1.78
N SER A 83 1.86 4.55 -0.99
CA SER A 83 2.61 3.88 0.07
C SER A 83 1.71 3.41 1.22
N GLN A 84 0.67 4.17 1.56
CA GLN A 84 -0.34 3.77 2.56
C GLN A 84 -1.19 2.60 2.05
N LEU A 85 -1.62 2.63 0.79
CA LEU A 85 -2.31 1.52 0.15
C LEU A 85 -1.48 0.23 0.20
N ALA A 86 -0.18 0.30 -0.12
CA ALA A 86 0.72 -0.86 -0.07
C ALA A 86 0.93 -1.42 1.35
N GLN A 87 0.65 -0.63 2.39
CA GLN A 87 0.67 -1.06 3.79
C GLN A 87 -0.69 -1.62 4.26
N GLY A 88 -1.74 -1.56 3.44
CA GLY A 88 -3.11 -1.88 3.85
C GLY A 88 -3.80 -0.79 4.67
N GLU A 89 -3.20 0.41 4.76
CA GLU A 89 -3.73 1.56 5.50
C GLU A 89 -4.81 2.29 4.68
N PHE A 90 -5.87 1.56 4.29
CA PHE A 90 -6.86 2.02 3.30
C PHE A 90 -7.64 3.26 3.72
N ALA A 91 -8.00 3.37 5.00
CA ALA A 91 -8.71 4.54 5.52
C ALA A 91 -7.83 5.80 5.40
N THR A 92 -6.57 5.69 5.79
CA THR A 92 -5.58 6.76 5.70
C THR A 92 -5.33 7.14 4.25
N ALA A 93 -5.12 6.16 3.36
CA ALA A 93 -4.94 6.36 1.94
C ALA A 93 -6.13 7.11 1.31
N ARG A 94 -7.37 6.73 1.64
CA ARG A 94 -8.58 7.43 1.16
C ARG A 94 -8.62 8.89 1.62
N GLY A 95 -8.28 9.15 2.88
CA GLY A 95 -8.18 10.53 3.41
C GLY A 95 -7.17 11.37 2.62
N THR A 96 -5.99 10.81 2.34
CA THR A 96 -4.96 11.49 1.53
C THR A 96 -5.43 11.72 0.09
N LEU A 97 -6.06 10.73 -0.56
CA LEU A 97 -6.62 10.87 -1.91
C LEU A 97 -7.73 11.92 -1.99
N GLN A 98 -8.56 12.04 -0.95
CA GLN A 98 -9.62 13.05 -0.90
C GLN A 98 -9.08 14.48 -0.94
N SER A 99 -7.89 14.71 -0.38
CA SER A 99 -7.23 16.02 -0.46
C SER A 99 -6.79 16.41 -1.88
N LEU A 100 -6.74 15.45 -2.82
CA LEU A 100 -6.35 15.67 -4.22
C LEU A 100 -7.51 16.10 -5.13
N GLN A 101 -8.72 16.32 -4.59
CA GLN A 101 -9.88 16.75 -5.39
C GLN A 101 -9.70 18.09 -6.10
N GLN A 102 -8.80 18.94 -5.62
CA GLN A 102 -8.48 20.24 -6.23
C GLN A 102 -7.14 20.20 -7.00
N ALA A 103 -6.53 19.03 -7.14
CA ALA A 103 -5.29 18.87 -7.89
C ALA A 103 -5.55 19.01 -9.41
N PRO A 104 -4.51 19.21 -10.23
CA PRO A 104 -4.57 19.08 -11.68
C PRO A 104 -5.24 17.78 -12.14
N ALA A 105 -5.90 17.81 -13.29
CA ALA A 105 -6.75 16.73 -13.79
C ALA A 105 -6.02 15.38 -13.86
N GLU A 106 -4.75 15.38 -14.28
CA GLU A 106 -3.94 14.16 -14.37
C GLU A 106 -3.74 13.50 -13.01
N LEU A 107 -3.56 14.31 -11.96
CA LEU A 107 -3.42 13.83 -10.59
C LEU A 107 -4.76 13.36 -10.01
N GLN A 108 -5.86 13.99 -10.40
CA GLN A 108 -7.20 13.53 -10.01
C GLN A 108 -7.53 12.18 -10.63
N ASP A 109 -7.16 11.95 -11.89
CA ASP A 109 -7.34 10.65 -12.57
C ASP A 109 -6.55 9.55 -11.84
N ALA A 110 -5.28 9.81 -11.51
CA ALA A 110 -4.46 8.89 -10.74
C ALA A 110 -5.04 8.62 -9.34
N ALA A 111 -5.54 9.67 -8.67
CA ALA A 111 -6.17 9.52 -7.37
C ALA A 111 -7.48 8.70 -7.42
N ARG A 112 -8.29 8.88 -8.46
CA ARG A 112 -9.49 8.08 -8.71
C ARG A 112 -9.15 6.62 -9.00
N ALA A 113 -8.10 6.35 -9.77
CA ALA A 113 -7.63 5.00 -10.04
C ALA A 113 -7.22 4.28 -8.74
N LEU A 114 -6.42 4.94 -7.88
CA LEU A 114 -6.06 4.37 -6.58
C LEU A 114 -7.28 4.18 -5.66
N HIS A 115 -8.25 5.10 -5.68
CA HIS A 115 -9.47 4.94 -4.90
C HIS A 115 -10.31 3.72 -5.35
N SER A 116 -10.41 3.49 -6.66
CA SER A 116 -11.05 2.28 -7.23
C SER A 116 -10.33 1.02 -6.78
N GLN A 117 -9.00 1.01 -6.87
CA GLN A 117 -8.18 -0.12 -6.45
C GLN A 117 -8.39 -0.48 -4.97
N ILE A 118 -8.50 0.51 -4.08
CA ILE A 118 -8.84 0.26 -2.67
C ILE A 118 -10.19 -0.46 -2.56
N GLY A 119 -11.21 -0.01 -3.31
CA GLY A 119 -12.52 -0.65 -3.31
C GLY A 119 -12.50 -2.11 -3.82
N GLU A 120 -11.69 -2.39 -4.85
CA GLU A 120 -11.50 -3.74 -5.37
C GLU A 120 -10.85 -4.66 -4.33
N ILE A 121 -9.78 -4.19 -3.67
CA ILE A 121 -9.08 -4.94 -2.62
C ILE A 121 -10.02 -5.21 -1.43
N GLU A 122 -10.77 -4.20 -0.97
CA GLU A 122 -11.73 -4.36 0.13
C GLU A 122 -12.83 -5.38 -0.23
N SER A 123 -13.34 -5.33 -1.47
CA SER A 123 -14.35 -6.26 -1.97
C SER A 123 -13.81 -7.70 -2.02
N GLU A 124 -12.60 -7.88 -2.56
CA GLU A 124 -11.92 -9.18 -2.63
C GLU A 124 -11.66 -9.74 -1.23
N ALA A 125 -11.19 -8.91 -0.30
CA ALA A 125 -10.96 -9.30 1.09
C ALA A 125 -12.26 -9.75 1.77
N ALA A 126 -13.36 -9.01 1.59
CA ALA A 126 -14.66 -9.36 2.13
C ALA A 126 -15.20 -10.68 1.55
N GLN A 127 -15.01 -10.90 0.25
CA GLN A 127 -15.40 -12.16 -0.40
C GLN A 127 -14.59 -13.33 0.14
N ALA A 128 -13.25 -13.21 0.17
CA ALA A 128 -12.36 -14.24 0.70
C ALA A 128 -12.70 -14.56 2.16
N GLN A 129 -12.97 -13.55 2.98
CA GLN A 129 -13.38 -13.75 4.37
C GLN A 129 -14.71 -14.52 4.48
N SER A 130 -15.73 -14.11 3.73
CA SER A 130 -17.04 -14.76 3.73
C SER A 130 -16.94 -16.23 3.33
N VAL A 131 -16.21 -16.51 2.26
CA VAL A 131 -15.96 -17.85 1.73
C VAL A 131 -15.18 -18.71 2.73
N GLY A 132 -14.11 -18.17 3.31
CA GLY A 132 -13.29 -18.87 4.30
C GLY A 132 -14.11 -19.27 5.54
N LEU A 133 -14.88 -18.33 6.09
CA LEU A 133 -15.77 -18.59 7.25
C LEU A 133 -16.86 -19.61 6.92
N ALA A 134 -17.45 -19.56 5.72
CA ALA A 134 -18.45 -20.54 5.31
C ALA A 134 -17.85 -21.96 5.26
N SER A 135 -16.63 -22.11 4.75
CA SER A 135 -15.93 -23.39 4.71
C SER A 135 -15.66 -23.93 6.12
N LEU A 136 -15.15 -23.09 7.02
CA LEU A 136 -14.81 -23.49 8.39
C LEU A 136 -16.03 -23.85 9.24
N ARG A 137 -17.20 -23.25 8.95
CA ARG A 137 -18.46 -23.66 9.60
C ARG A 137 -18.92 -25.05 9.14
N ALA A 138 -18.66 -25.41 7.89
CA ALA A 138 -19.01 -26.72 7.35
C ALA A 138 -18.01 -27.79 7.77
N ASP A 139 -16.72 -27.43 7.79
CA ASP A 139 -15.60 -28.28 8.14
C ASP A 139 -14.53 -27.45 8.88
N PRO A 140 -14.44 -27.55 10.22
CA PRO A 140 -13.45 -26.82 11.02
C PRO A 140 -12.00 -27.09 10.63
N ASP A 141 -11.72 -28.21 9.98
CA ASP A 141 -10.38 -28.62 9.57
C ASP A 141 -10.08 -28.27 8.09
N SER A 142 -10.93 -27.43 7.48
CA SER A 142 -10.82 -27.07 6.07
C SER A 142 -9.61 -26.18 5.78
N VAL A 143 -8.54 -26.76 5.25
CA VAL A 143 -7.33 -26.05 4.75
C VAL A 143 -7.70 -24.91 3.78
N TRP A 144 -8.69 -25.12 2.92
CA TRP A 144 -9.18 -24.09 2.00
C TRP A 144 -9.85 -22.92 2.72
N GLY A 145 -10.55 -23.19 3.81
CA GLY A 145 -11.14 -22.15 4.67
C GLY A 145 -10.09 -21.24 5.29
N TYR A 146 -9.05 -21.84 5.91
CA TYR A 146 -7.91 -21.09 6.45
C TYR A 146 -7.16 -20.30 5.38
N ARG A 147 -6.93 -20.90 4.20
CA ARG A 147 -6.27 -20.21 3.08
C ARG A 147 -7.01 -18.94 2.66
N ASN A 148 -8.34 -19.00 2.56
CA ASN A 148 -9.16 -17.83 2.20
C ASN A 148 -9.16 -16.76 3.30
N LEU A 149 -9.20 -17.16 4.58
CA LEU A 149 -9.05 -16.22 5.70
C LEU A 149 -7.68 -15.55 5.71
N ALA A 150 -6.61 -16.32 5.52
CA ALA A 150 -5.25 -15.80 5.44
C ALA A 150 -5.11 -14.79 4.30
N ARG A 151 -5.65 -15.10 3.10
CA ARG A 151 -5.72 -14.17 1.97
C ARG A 151 -6.49 -12.90 2.31
N ALA A 152 -7.67 -13.02 2.92
CA ALA A 152 -8.47 -11.85 3.30
C ALA A 152 -7.71 -10.91 4.26
N LEU A 153 -7.00 -11.49 5.23
CA LEU A 153 -6.21 -10.74 6.20
C LEU A 153 -4.95 -10.13 5.57
N ALA A 154 -4.30 -10.83 4.64
CA ALA A 154 -3.18 -10.30 3.88
C ALA A 154 -3.61 -9.11 3.01
N LEU A 155 -4.74 -9.20 2.31
CA LEU A 155 -5.32 -8.11 1.54
C LEU A 155 -5.66 -6.90 2.41
N GLN A 156 -5.96 -7.09 3.70
CA GLN A 156 -6.22 -6.00 4.64
C GLN A 156 -4.93 -5.40 5.25
N GLY A 157 -3.74 -5.83 4.81
CA GLY A 157 -2.46 -5.43 5.43
C GLY A 157 -2.26 -5.96 6.85
N ARG A 158 -3.11 -6.90 7.29
CA ARG A 158 -3.11 -7.45 8.65
C ARG A 158 -2.36 -8.78 8.73
N SER A 159 -1.42 -9.03 7.82
CA SER A 159 -0.67 -10.29 7.70
C SER A 159 0.04 -10.68 9.01
N ALA A 160 0.58 -9.71 9.76
CA ALA A 160 1.24 -9.99 11.03
C ALA A 160 0.27 -10.35 12.17
N HIS A 161 -0.98 -9.90 12.09
CA HIS A 161 -2.02 -10.18 13.09
C HIS A 161 -2.87 -11.39 12.71
N SER A 162 -2.77 -11.87 11.47
CA SER A 162 -3.63 -12.92 10.95
C SER A 162 -3.43 -14.25 11.68
N TRP A 163 -2.16 -14.61 11.93
CA TRP A 163 -1.78 -15.83 12.62
C TRP A 163 -2.36 -15.90 14.03
N THR A 164 -2.10 -14.87 14.84
CA THR A 164 -2.57 -14.81 16.23
C THR A 164 -4.09 -14.83 16.34
N VAL A 165 -4.80 -14.14 15.43
CA VAL A 165 -6.27 -14.12 15.44
C VAL A 165 -6.84 -15.48 15.05
N LEU A 166 -6.24 -16.15 14.06
CA LEU A 166 -6.67 -17.48 13.63
C LEU A 166 -6.39 -18.52 14.71
N GLU A 167 -5.21 -18.49 15.35
CA GLU A 167 -4.89 -19.36 16.48
C GLU A 167 -5.87 -19.16 17.65
N GLN A 168 -6.21 -17.91 17.99
CA GLN A 168 -7.13 -17.61 19.09
C GLN A 168 -8.56 -18.06 18.81
N GLN A 169 -9.02 -17.94 17.56
CA GLN A 169 -10.40 -18.26 17.20
C GLN A 169 -10.62 -19.74 16.92
N LEU A 170 -9.59 -20.44 16.44
CA LEU A 170 -9.74 -21.77 15.85
C LEU A 170 -8.85 -22.84 16.49
N GLY A 171 -7.91 -22.45 17.38
CA GLY A 171 -6.97 -23.36 18.02
C GLY A 171 -5.63 -23.44 17.27
N GLN A 172 -4.71 -24.30 17.72
CA GLN A 172 -3.44 -24.49 17.01
C GLN A 172 -3.69 -25.22 15.68
N PRO A 173 -3.40 -24.60 14.53
CA PRO A 173 -3.46 -25.27 13.24
C PRO A 173 -2.42 -26.40 13.18
N ASP A 174 -2.72 -27.47 12.44
CA ASP A 174 -1.73 -28.50 12.15
C ASP A 174 -0.66 -28.02 11.15
N ALA A 175 0.33 -28.87 10.88
CA ALA A 175 1.46 -28.52 10.02
C ALA A 175 1.04 -28.23 8.56
N ASP A 176 0.00 -28.90 8.06
CA ASP A 176 -0.48 -28.74 6.69
C ASP A 176 -1.27 -27.43 6.54
N MET A 177 -2.06 -27.07 7.55
CA MET A 177 -2.72 -25.77 7.65
C MET A 177 -1.72 -24.62 7.74
N ALA A 178 -0.68 -24.76 8.58
CA ALA A 178 0.36 -23.75 8.72
C ALA A 178 1.06 -23.48 7.38
N LEU A 179 1.38 -24.54 6.62
CA LEU A 179 1.99 -24.41 5.30
C LEU A 179 1.06 -23.71 4.30
N ALA A 180 -0.21 -24.12 4.23
CA ALA A 180 -1.19 -23.49 3.34
C ALA A 180 -1.43 -22.01 3.67
N MET A 181 -1.30 -21.62 4.93
CA MET A 181 -1.39 -20.23 5.37
C MET A 181 -0.16 -19.41 4.96
N ILE A 182 1.05 -19.96 5.09
CA ILE A 182 2.28 -19.31 4.61
C ILE A 182 2.19 -19.04 3.11
N GLU A 183 1.79 -20.04 2.33
CA GLU A 183 1.63 -19.92 0.87
C GLU A 183 0.55 -18.90 0.46
N ALA A 184 -0.45 -18.65 1.32
CA ALA A 184 -1.49 -17.66 1.05
C ALA A 184 -1.05 -16.22 1.32
N THR A 185 0.02 -16.04 2.08
CA THR A 185 0.54 -14.73 2.50
C THR A 185 1.81 -14.31 1.76
N ALA A 186 2.42 -15.23 1.00
CA ALA A 186 3.62 -15.01 0.18
C ALA A 186 3.27 -14.48 -1.22
#